data_AF-A0A4R8GC14-F1
#
_entry.id   AF-A0A4R8GC14-F1
#
_cell.length_a   1.000
_cell.length_b   1.000
_cell.length_c   1.000
_cell.angle_alpha   90.00
_cell.angle_beta   90.00
_cell.angle_gamma   90.00
#
_symmetry.space_group_name_H-M   'P 1'
#
loop_
_entity.id
_entity.type
_entity.pdbx_description
1 polymer ?
#
loop_
_entity_poly.entity_id
_entity_poly.type
_entity_poly.pdbx_seq_one_letter_code
_entity_poly.pdbx_strand_id
1 'polypeptide(L)' 'MYIKKIAISGYKTLVDFKFEEIQEGLNILVGKNNVGKSNILKALDIFFTRQGTLKEDEIANSFDSFLNNRDNIS' A
#
# COMPACT_ATOMS: atom_id res chain seq x y z
N MET A 1 6.98 -15.05 -16.66
CA MET A 1 5.76 -14.22 -16.56
C MET A 1 6.09 -13.03 -15.67
N TYR A 2 5.83 -11.80 -16.13
CA TYR A 2 6.07 -10.58 -15.34
C TYR A 2 4.84 -9.66 -15.38
N ILE A 3 4.73 -8.76 -14.41
CA ILE A 3 3.67 -7.75 -14.34
C ILE A 3 3.96 -6.70 -15.42
N LYS A 4 3.01 -6.40 -16.31
CA LYS A 4 3.21 -5.35 -17.33
C LYS A 4 2.84 -3.95 -16.82
N LYS A 5 1.76 -3.87 -16.05
CA LYS A 5 1.18 -2.62 -15.54
C LYS A 5 0.66 -2.80 -14.12
N ILE A 6 0.72 -1.73 -13.32
CA ILE A 6 0.11 -1.66 -12.00
C ILE A 6 -0.80 -0.43 -11.97
N ALA A 7 -2.04 -0.60 -11.53
CA ALA A 7 -2.95 0.49 -11.20
C ALA A 7 -3.52 0.24 -9.80
N ILE A 8 -3.34 1.20 -8.90
CA ILE A 8 -3.82 1.14 -7.51
C ILE A 8 -4.58 2.43 -7.22
N SER A 9 -5.84 2.30 -6.83
CA SER A 9 -6.69 3.43 -6.44
C SER A 9 -7.29 3.21 -5.05
N GLY A 10 -7.38 4.30 -4.28
CA GLY A 10 -8.04 4.29 -2.97
C GLY A 10 -7.39 3.41 -1.89
N TYR A 11 -6.06 3.17 -1.95
CA TYR A 11 -5.35 2.32 -0.98
C TYR A 11 -4.28 3.09 -0.20
N LYS A 12 -4.52 3.31 1.11
CA LYS A 12 -3.60 4.05 2.00
C LYS A 12 -3.18 5.39 1.36
N THR A 13 -1.88 5.61 1.15
CA THR A 13 -1.36 6.83 0.51
C THR A 13 -1.42 6.81 -1.02
N LEU A 14 -1.87 5.72 -1.64
CA LEU A 14 -1.96 5.55 -3.10
C LEU A 14 -3.39 5.88 -3.56
N VAL A 15 -3.62 7.17 -3.83
CA VAL A 15 -4.95 7.69 -4.25
C VAL A 15 -5.26 7.32 -5.71
N ASP A 16 -4.34 7.63 -6.63
CA ASP A 16 -4.37 7.21 -8.05
C ASP A 16 -2.93 6.93 -8.51
N PHE A 17 -2.41 5.75 -8.20
CA PHE A 17 -1.07 5.33 -8.58
C PHE A 17 -1.12 4.46 -9.83
N LYS A 18 -0.34 4.82 -10.85
CA LYS A 18 -0.22 4.07 -12.11
C LYS A 18 1.24 3.88 -12.46
N PHE A 19 1.58 2.66 -12.85
CA PHE A 19 2.87 2.30 -13.41
C PHE A 19 2.63 1.53 -14.70
N GLU A 20 2.83 2.23 -15.82
CA GLU A 20 2.34 1.82 -17.14
C GLU A 20 3.28 0.87 -17.89
N GLU A 21 4.57 0.86 -17.56
CA GLU A 21 5.58 0.08 -18.30
C GLU A 21 6.62 -0.53 -17.36
N ILE A 22 6.28 -1.70 -16.83
CA ILE A 22 7.24 -2.54 -16.08
C ILE A 22 8.05 -3.37 -17.07
N GLN A 23 9.36 -3.33 -16.90
CA GLN A 23 10.29 -4.03 -17.78
C GLN A 23 10.48 -5.47 -17.31
N GLU A 24 10.83 -6.35 -18.26
CA GLU A 24 11.26 -7.70 -17.92
C GLU A 24 12.62 -7.64 -17.21
N GLY A 25 12.78 -8.39 -16.11
CA GLY A 25 13.99 -8.38 -15.29
C GLY A 25 13.89 -7.46 -14.07
N LEU A 26 14.91 -6.62 -13.86
CA LEU A 26 15.03 -5.79 -12.66
C LEU A 26 14.32 -4.44 -12.83
N ASN A 27 13.39 -4.16 -11.92
CA ASN A 27 12.75 -2.85 -11.78
C ASN A 27 13.13 -2.28 -10.41
N ILE A 28 13.41 -0.97 -10.36
CA ILE A 28 13.87 -0.31 -9.13
C ILE A 28 12.86 0.76 -8.72
N LEU A 29 12.34 0.64 -7.50
CA LEU A 29 11.44 1.63 -6.91
C LEU A 29 12.21 2.52 -5.92
N VAL A 30 12.33 3.81 -6.23
CA VAL A 30 13.09 4.79 -5.44
C VAL A 30 12.20 5.95 -5.01
N GLY A 31 12.49 6.52 -3.84
CA GLY A 31 11.77 7.69 -3.31
C GLY A 31 12.08 7.93 -1.83
N LYS A 32 11.66 9.08 -1.29
CA LYS A 32 11.84 9.40 0.13
C LYS A 32 11.12 8.41 1.04
N ASN A 33 11.52 8.32 2.31
CA ASN A 33 10.79 7.52 3.28
C ASN A 33 9.35 8.05 3.44
N ASN A 34 8.43 7.14 3.77
CA ASN A 34 7.02 7.43 4.00
C ASN A 34 6.21 7.96 2.80
N VAL A 35 6.75 7.94 1.57
CA VAL A 35 5.99 8.39 0.36
C VAL A 35 5.06 7.33 -0.22
N GLY A 36 4.92 6.17 0.44
CA GLY A 36 4.04 5.08 -0.01
C GLY A 36 4.72 3.90 -0.73
N LYS A 37 6.06 3.85 -0.79
CA LYS A 37 6.78 2.72 -1.41
C LYS A 37 6.35 1.35 -0.84
N SER A 38 6.27 1.23 0.49
CA SER A 38 5.82 0.00 1.14
C SER A 38 4.33 -0.29 0.89
N ASN A 39 3.50 0.73 0.65
CA ASN A 39 2.09 0.55 0.30
C ASN A 39 1.93 -0.07 -1.09
N ILE A 40 2.81 0.24 -2.05
CA ILE A 40 2.80 -0.40 -3.38
C ILE A 40 3.04 -1.90 -3.22
N LEU A 41 4.06 -2.29 -2.44
CA LEU A 41 4.37 -3.70 -2.20
C LEU A 41 3.24 -4.43 -1.44
N LYS A 42 2.63 -3.81 -0.43
CA LYS A 42 1.50 -4.38 0.31
C LYS A 42 0.27 -4.57 -0.59
N ALA A 43 -0.02 -3.62 -1.47
CA ALA A 43 -1.13 -3.75 -2.42
C ALA A 43 -0.91 -4.93 -3.39
N LEU A 44 0.31 -5.09 -3.88
CA LEU A 44 0.68 -6.24 -4.72
C LEU A 44 0.54 -7.56 -3.94
N ASP A 45 1.01 -7.61 -2.70
CA ASP A 45 0.89 -8.79 -1.84
C ASP A 45 -0.58 -9.21 -1.64
N ILE A 46 -1.46 -8.26 -1.32
CA ILE A 46 -2.92 -8.49 -1.19
C ILE A 46 -3.49 -9.05 -2.52
N PHE A 47 -3.11 -8.46 -3.66
CA PHE A 47 -3.60 -8.89 -4.97
C PHE A 47 -3.20 -10.33 -5.32
N PHE A 48 -1.93 -10.71 -5.08
CA PHE A 48 -1.42 -12.02 -5.45
C PHE A 48 -1.83 -13.12 -4.49
N THR A 49 -1.86 -12.83 -3.20
CA THR A 49 -2.22 -13.83 -2.18
C THR A 49 -3.72 -14.10 -2.12
N ARG A 50 -4.55 -13.18 -2.65
CA ARG A 50 -6.01 -13.19 -2.53
C ARG A 50 -6.50 -13.30 -1.08
N GLN A 51 -5.61 -13.11 -0.10
CA GLN A 51 -5.96 -12.93 1.30
C GLN A 51 -6.36 -11.45 1.43
N GLY A 52 -7.63 -11.18 1.08
CA GLY A 52 -8.27 -9.89 1.28
C GLY A 52 -8.52 -9.55 2.76
N THR A 53 -7.99 -10.34 3.69
CA THR A 53 -7.98 -10.03 5.10
C THR A 53 -6.78 -9.12 5.36
N LEU A 54 -7.05 -7.83 5.55
CA LEU A 54 -6.16 -7.01 6.36
C LEU A 54 -5.83 -7.84 7.60
N LYS A 55 -4.54 -8.10 7.83
CA LYS A 55 -4.14 -8.85 9.02
C LYS A 55 -4.76 -8.15 10.23
N GLU A 56 -5.29 -8.91 11.19
CA GLU A 56 -6.08 -8.35 12.31
C GLU A 56 -5.31 -7.26 13.07
N ASP A 57 -3.98 -7.36 13.12
CA ASP A 57 -3.09 -6.35 13.65
C ASP A 57 -3.12 -5.03 12.88
N GLU A 58 -3.25 -5.02 11.54
CA GLU A 58 -3.42 -3.76 10.78
C GLU A 58 -4.75 -3.07 11.10
N ILE A 59 -5.83 -3.83 11.32
CA ILE A 59 -7.14 -3.27 11.69
C ILE A 59 -7.08 -2.70 13.11
N ALA A 60 -6.58 -3.49 14.06
CA ALA A 60 -6.44 -3.08 15.45
C ALA A 60 -5.57 -1.82 15.59
N ASN A 61 -4.39 -1.81 14.95
CA ASN A 61 -3.49 -0.66 14.97
C ASN A 61 -4.11 0.58 14.31
N SER A 62 -4.88 0.42 13.23
CA SER A 62 -5.56 1.55 12.58
C SER A 62 -6.67 2.12 13.45
N PHE A 63 -7.38 1.27 14.20
CA PHE A 63 -8.43 1.70 15.13
C PHE A 63 -7.82 2.40 16.35
N ASP A 64 -6.76 1.85 16.94
CA ASP A 64 -6.04 2.48 18.05
C ASP A 64 -5.47 3.84 17.64
N SER A 65 -4.88 3.95 16.45
CA SER A 65 -4.37 5.23 15.95
C SER A 65 -5.49 6.27 15.73
N PHE A 66 -6.69 5.83 15.33
CA PHE A 66 -7.85 6.70 15.20
C PHE A 66 -8.36 7.20 16.55
N LEU A 67 -8.47 6.33 17.56
CA LEU A 67 -8.88 6.71 18.91
C LEU A 67 -7.88 7.68 19.55
N ASN A 68 -6.59 7.36 19.50
CA ASN A 68 -5.53 8.20 20.07
C ASN A 68 -5.43 9.59 19.42
N ASN A 69 -5.83 9.74 18.16
CA ASN A 69 -5.88 11.06 17.51
C ASN A 69 -7.11 11.88 17.91
N ARG A 70 -8.19 11.28 18.42
CA ARG A 70 -9.35 12.04 18.94
C ARG A 70 -9.06 12.66 20.30
N ASP A 71 -8.27 12.00 21.14
CA ASP A 71 -7.97 12.49 22.49
C ASP A 71 -6.99 13.69 22.49
N ASN A 72 -6.33 13.97 21.36
CA ASN A 72 -5.42 15.10 21.16
C ASN A 72 -6.11 16.39 20.62
N ILE A 73 -7.44 16.44 20.55
CA ILE A 73 -8.22 17.61 20.10
C ILE A 73 -8.93 18.31 21.29
N SER A 74 -8.36 18.21 22.50
CA SER A 74 -8.82 18.95 23.68
C SER A 74 -7.98 20.21 23.91
#